data_AF-A0A2D0IQM7-F1
#
_entry.id   AF-A0A2D0IQM7-F1
#
_cell.length_a   1.000
_cell.length_b   1.000
_cell.length_c   1.000
_cell.angle_alpha   90.00
_cell.angle_beta   90.00
_cell.angle_gamma   90.00
#
_symmetry.space_group_name_H-M   'P 1'
#
loop_
_entity.id
_entity.type
_entity.pdbx_description
1 polymer ?
#
loop_
_entity_poly.entity_id
_entity_poly.type
_entity_poly.pdbx_seq_one_letter_code
_entity_poly.pdbx_strand_id
1 'polypeptide(L)'
;MVHSVAGSAGRIMSDFGGSNTPPEFKDLWQTPLPLFKALDLEFKFTLDAAASAQNTLCEHYLTERDNALECDWVSYGSIWCNPPYSDIGPWVEKAAIECRKQCQSIVMLVPADTSVGWFKLALETVDEVG
;
A
#
# COMPACT_ATOMS: atom_id res chain seq x y z
N MET A 1 33.41 43.39 12.06
CA MET A 1 32.62 42.73 13.13
C MET A 1 31.30 42.32 12.48
N VAL A 2 31.20 41.08 11.95
CA VAL A 2 30.37 39.94 12.44
C VAL A 2 28.86 40.23 12.43
N HIS A 3 27.91 39.36 12.08
CA HIS A 3 27.80 38.06 11.39
C HIS A 3 26.30 37.90 10.99
N SER A 4 26.05 37.03 10.02
CA SER A 4 24.79 36.37 9.59
C SER A 4 23.85 35.90 10.72
N VAL A 5 22.52 35.79 10.50
CA VAL A 5 21.78 34.50 10.46
C VAL A 5 20.36 34.60 9.85
N ALA A 6 19.96 33.50 9.20
CA ALA A 6 18.69 33.14 8.58
C ALA A 6 17.60 32.67 9.57
N GLY A 7 16.37 32.44 9.08
CA GLY A 7 15.36 31.67 9.80
C GLY A 7 13.98 31.68 9.15
N SER A 8 13.80 30.88 8.10
CA SER A 8 12.49 30.56 7.51
C SER A 8 11.63 29.80 8.52
N ALA A 9 10.46 30.35 8.87
CA ALA A 9 9.47 29.64 9.69
C ALA A 9 8.69 28.67 8.79
N GLY A 10 9.16 27.42 8.76
CA GLY A 10 8.45 26.30 8.15
C GLY A 10 7.08 26.15 8.80
N ARG A 11 6.05 26.07 7.95
CA ARG A 11 4.66 25.79 8.33
C ARG A 11 4.61 24.36 8.87
N ILE A 12 4.46 24.24 10.18
CA ILE A 12 4.12 22.99 10.88
C ILE A 12 2.80 22.46 10.30
N MET A 13 2.92 21.41 9.48
CA MET A 13 1.80 20.64 8.98
C MET A 13 1.36 19.73 10.13
N SER A 14 0.18 20.02 10.66
CA SER A 14 -0.44 19.31 11.77
C SER A 14 -0.71 17.85 11.40
N ASP A 15 -0.19 16.93 12.22
CA ASP A 15 -0.45 15.50 12.18
C ASP A 15 -1.95 15.21 12.33
N PHE A 16 -2.51 14.47 11.37
CA PHE A 16 -3.91 14.07 11.39
C PHE A 16 -4.07 12.64 11.92
N GLY A 17 -4.95 12.48 12.92
CA GLY A 17 -5.62 11.22 13.22
C GLY A 17 -4.94 10.29 14.22
N GLY A 18 -4.75 10.73 15.47
CA GLY A 18 -4.86 9.91 16.70
C GLY A 18 -4.04 8.60 16.84
N SER A 19 -3.17 8.25 15.91
CA SER A 19 -2.33 7.06 15.97
C SER A 19 -0.90 7.48 16.32
N ASN A 20 -0.49 7.18 17.56
CA ASN A 20 0.87 7.37 18.06
C ASN A 20 1.87 6.33 17.52
N THR A 21 1.54 5.67 16.41
CA THR A 21 2.35 4.62 15.81
C THR A 21 3.44 5.29 14.96
N PRO A 22 4.74 5.12 15.30
CA PRO A 22 5.80 5.76 14.54
C PRO A 22 5.75 5.34 13.06
N PRO A 23 6.20 6.20 12.11
CA PRO A 23 6.07 5.94 10.67
C PRO A 23 6.62 4.59 10.22
N GLU A 24 7.73 4.15 10.80
CA GLU A 24 8.37 2.84 10.56
C GLU A 24 7.47 1.63 10.90
N PHE A 25 6.51 1.79 11.81
CA PHE A 25 5.54 0.74 12.16
C PHE A 25 4.29 0.77 11.27
N LYS A 26 4.03 1.87 10.55
CA LYS A 26 2.92 1.95 9.59
C LYS A 26 3.22 1.16 8.33
N ASP A 27 4.48 1.13 7.90
CA ASP A 27 4.91 0.41 6.69
C ASP A 27 4.94 -1.11 6.88
N LEU A 28 4.97 -1.59 8.13
CA LEU A 28 4.94 -3.00 8.48
C LEU A 28 3.56 -3.44 9.01
N TRP A 29 2.54 -2.59 8.93
CA TRP A 29 1.26 -2.85 9.57
C TRP A 29 0.59 -4.08 8.95
N GLN A 30 0.44 -5.15 9.73
CA GLN A 30 -0.32 -6.33 9.31
C GLN A 30 -1.82 -6.01 9.21
N THR A 31 -2.44 -6.44 8.12
CA THR A 31 -3.89 -6.32 7.91
C THR A 31 -4.67 -6.97 9.06
N PRO A 32 -5.71 -6.31 9.62
CA PRO A 32 -6.59 -6.94 10.59
C PRO A 32 -7.20 -8.25 10.03
N LEU A 33 -6.95 -9.37 10.71
CA LEU A 33 -7.32 -10.70 10.22
C LEU A 33 -8.81 -10.85 9.84
N PRO A 34 -9.79 -10.27 10.57
CA PRO A 34 -11.19 -10.36 10.16
C PRO A 34 -11.48 -9.68 8.82
N LEU A 35 -10.81 -8.56 8.54
CA LEU A 35 -10.95 -7.84 7.27
C LEU A 35 -10.38 -8.68 6.12
N PHE A 36 -9.14 -9.16 6.29
CA PHE A 36 -8.51 -10.02 5.30
C PHE A 36 -9.35 -11.26 5.01
N LYS A 37 -9.83 -11.96 6.05
CA LYS A 37 -10.66 -13.17 5.86
C LYS A 37 -11.98 -12.89 5.15
N ALA A 38 -12.61 -11.76 5.41
CA ALA A 38 -13.86 -11.41 4.73
C ALA A 38 -13.63 -11.23 3.22
N LEU A 39 -12.56 -10.52 2.85
CA LEU A 39 -12.18 -10.28 1.45
C LEU A 39 -11.65 -11.56 0.80
N ASP A 40 -10.86 -12.37 1.50
CA ASP A 40 -10.36 -13.65 0.99
C ASP A 40 -11.49 -14.66 0.73
N LEU A 41 -12.58 -14.60 1.50
CA LEU A 41 -13.76 -15.40 1.22
C LEU A 41 -14.41 -15.07 -0.13
N GLU A 42 -14.30 -13.83 -0.58
CA GLU A 42 -14.83 -13.33 -1.85
C GLU A 42 -13.84 -13.48 -3.01
N PHE A 43 -12.62 -12.98 -2.82
CA PHE A 43 -11.63 -12.84 -3.88
C PHE A 43 -10.65 -14.01 -4.00
N LYS A 44 -10.51 -14.85 -2.96
CA LYS A 44 -9.61 -16.03 -2.94
C LYS A 44 -8.15 -15.63 -3.26
N PHE A 45 -7.51 -14.92 -2.35
CA PHE A 45 -6.16 -14.42 -2.58
C PHE A 45 -5.14 -15.56 -2.64
N THR A 46 -4.28 -15.53 -3.66
CA THR A 46 -3.20 -16.51 -3.81
C THR A 46 -1.81 -15.88 -3.67
N LEU A 47 -1.71 -14.56 -3.70
CA LEU A 47 -0.48 -13.80 -3.56
C LEU A 47 -0.70 -12.58 -2.64
N ASP A 48 0.22 -12.33 -1.71
CA ASP A 48 0.38 -11.04 -1.02
C ASP A 48 1.58 -10.30 -1.61
N ALA A 49 1.32 -9.19 -2.32
CA ALA A 49 2.35 -8.44 -3.04
C ALA A 49 3.23 -7.56 -2.13
N ALA A 50 2.82 -7.33 -0.88
CA ALA A 50 3.47 -6.38 0.03
C ALA A 50 3.56 -6.95 1.45
N ALA A 51 4.31 -8.05 1.60
CA ALA A 51 4.38 -8.79 2.85
C ALA A 51 5.82 -9.02 3.33
N SER A 52 5.90 -9.72 4.46
CA SER A 52 7.09 -10.25 5.09
C SER A 52 6.74 -11.62 5.65
N ALA A 53 7.74 -12.40 6.05
CA ALA A 53 7.51 -13.68 6.70
C ALA A 53 6.73 -13.56 8.04
N GLN A 54 6.66 -12.36 8.63
CA GLN A 54 6.02 -12.11 9.92
C GLN A 54 4.58 -11.60 9.82
N ASN A 55 4.19 -11.00 8.68
CA ASN A 55 2.86 -10.40 8.50
C ASN A 55 2.07 -10.96 7.32
N THR A 56 2.65 -11.89 6.55
CA THR A 56 1.96 -12.52 5.42
C THR A 56 0.71 -13.28 5.86
N LEU A 57 -0.35 -13.12 5.07
CA LEU A 57 -1.61 -13.86 5.23
C LEU A 57 -1.88 -14.83 4.06
N CYS A 58 -1.01 -14.82 3.04
CA CYS A 58 -1.04 -15.71 1.88
C CYS A 58 0.11 -16.73 1.92
N GLU A 59 -0.07 -17.90 1.33
CA GLU A 59 1.00 -18.90 1.19
C GLU A 59 2.13 -18.40 0.29
N HIS A 60 1.80 -17.69 -0.79
CA HIS A 60 2.76 -16.97 -1.62
C HIS A 60 2.75 -15.48 -1.29
N TYR A 61 3.93 -14.91 -1.14
CA TYR A 61 4.08 -13.50 -0.83
C TYR A 61 5.42 -12.96 -1.34
N LEU A 62 5.43 -11.69 -1.70
CA LEU A 62 6.63 -10.93 -2.03
C LEU A 62 7.11 -10.19 -0.79
N THR A 63 8.42 -10.23 -0.59
CA THR A 63 9.11 -9.51 0.48
C THR A 63 9.84 -8.29 -0.07
N GLU A 64 10.31 -7.44 0.84
CA GLU A 64 11.18 -6.30 0.48
C GLU A 64 12.38 -6.72 -0.40
N ARG A 65 12.90 -7.95 -0.21
CA ARG A 65 14.03 -8.48 -1.00
C ARG A 65 13.67 -8.79 -2.44
N ASP A 66 12.40 -9.11 -2.70
CA ASP A 66 11.91 -9.43 -4.05
C ASP A 66 11.66 -8.15 -4.87
N ASN A 67 11.60 -7.00 -4.20
CA ASN A 67 11.29 -5.69 -4.78
C ASN A 67 10.04 -5.73 -5.67
N ALA A 68 8.87 -5.78 -5.05
CA ALA A 68 7.58 -5.92 -5.74
C ALA A 68 7.31 -4.84 -6.79
N LEU A 69 7.96 -3.68 -6.74
CA LEU A 69 7.83 -2.63 -7.77
C LEU A 69 8.60 -2.98 -9.06
N GLU A 70 9.61 -3.85 -8.97
CA GLU A 70 10.48 -4.23 -10.10
C GLU A 70 10.26 -5.66 -10.60
N CYS A 71 9.55 -6.51 -9.85
CA CYS A 71 9.24 -7.89 -10.26
C CYS A 71 7.76 -8.09 -10.64
N ASP A 72 7.47 -9.24 -11.26
CA ASP A 72 6.12 -9.61 -11.70
C ASP A 72 5.31 -10.21 -10.55
N TRP A 73 4.04 -9.83 -10.43
CA TRP A 73 3.14 -10.37 -9.40
C TRP A 73 2.47 -11.65 -9.90
N VAL A 74 3.28 -12.65 -10.28
CA VAL A 74 2.78 -13.89 -10.88
C VAL A 74 1.83 -14.60 -9.91
N SER A 75 0.57 -14.72 -10.32
CA SER A 75 -0.50 -15.24 -9.47
C SER A 75 -1.51 -16.06 -10.28
N TYR A 76 -2.02 -17.14 -9.68
CA TYR A 76 -3.05 -18.00 -10.27
C TYR A 76 -4.48 -17.62 -9.81
N GLY A 77 -4.59 -16.69 -8.87
CA GLY A 77 -5.83 -16.09 -8.39
C GLY A 77 -5.63 -14.62 -8.02
N SER A 78 -6.58 -14.05 -7.29
CA SER A 78 -6.54 -12.64 -6.91
C SER A 78 -5.33 -12.30 -6.06
N ILE A 79 -4.89 -11.05 -6.13
CA ILE A 79 -3.69 -10.55 -5.45
C ILE A 79 -4.13 -9.58 -4.35
N TRP A 80 -3.61 -9.80 -3.14
CA TRP A 80 -3.72 -8.86 -2.04
C TRP A 80 -2.52 -7.91 -2.04
N CYS A 81 -2.74 -6.63 -1.75
CA CYS A 81 -1.67 -5.66 -1.58
C CYS A 81 -1.98 -4.72 -0.42
N ASN A 82 -1.20 -4.81 0.64
CA ASN A 82 -1.20 -3.87 1.75
C ASN A 82 0.15 -3.11 1.74
N PRO A 83 0.30 -2.09 0.86
CA PRO A 83 1.59 -1.48 0.60
C PRO A 83 2.11 -0.69 1.81
N PRO A 84 3.41 -0.35 1.86
CA PRO A 84 3.92 0.69 2.75
C PRO A 84 3.13 1.99 2.58
N TYR A 85 2.60 2.55 3.67
CA TYR A 85 1.76 3.75 3.60
C TYR A 85 2.57 5.04 3.46
N SER A 86 3.89 4.97 3.63
CA SER A 86 4.80 6.09 3.40
C SER A 86 4.90 6.51 1.94
N ASP A 87 4.68 5.61 0.97
CA ASP A 87 4.71 5.91 -0.47
C ASP A 87 3.80 4.99 -1.29
N ILE A 88 2.49 5.28 -1.30
CA ILE A 88 1.45 4.45 -1.92
C ILE A 88 1.40 4.60 -3.45
N GLY A 89 1.82 5.75 -3.99
CA GLY A 89 1.66 6.09 -5.41
C GLY A 89 2.21 5.04 -6.39
N PRO A 90 3.49 4.65 -6.25
CA PRO A 90 4.10 3.61 -7.09
C PRO A 90 3.39 2.26 -7.03
N TRP A 91 2.80 1.91 -5.89
CA TRP A 91 2.07 0.65 -5.72
C TRP A 91 0.75 0.64 -6.46
N VAL A 92 0.05 1.78 -6.52
CA VAL A 92 -1.18 1.92 -7.31
C VAL A 92 -0.87 1.79 -8.81
N GLU A 93 0.20 2.45 -9.28
CA GLU A 93 0.66 2.32 -10.68
C GLU A 93 1.03 0.86 -11.00
N LYS A 94 1.77 0.21 -10.10
CA LYS A 94 2.18 -1.19 -10.25
C LYS A 94 0.97 -2.13 -10.26
N ALA A 95 0.01 -1.95 -9.36
CA ALA A 95 -1.21 -2.73 -9.33
C ALA A 95 -2.01 -2.61 -10.64
N ALA A 96 -2.14 -1.41 -11.21
CA ALA A 96 -2.82 -1.20 -12.49
C ALA A 96 -2.13 -1.95 -13.65
N ILE A 97 -0.80 -2.03 -13.64
CA ILE A 97 -0.01 -2.79 -14.62
C ILE A 97 -0.21 -4.29 -14.41
N GLU A 98 -0.04 -4.80 -13.19
CA GLU A 98 -0.10 -6.22 -12.87
C GLU A 98 -1.50 -6.80 -13.02
N CYS A 99 -2.55 -6.05 -12.69
CA CYS A 99 -3.95 -6.47 -12.90
C CYS A 99 -4.18 -6.89 -14.37
N ARG A 100 -3.69 -6.07 -15.31
CA ARG A 100 -3.79 -6.35 -16.76
C ARG A 100 -2.85 -7.46 -17.20
N LYS A 101 -1.63 -7.49 -16.66
CA LYS A 101 -0.59 -8.45 -17.05
C LYS A 101 -0.91 -9.87 -16.63
N GLN A 102 -1.43 -10.04 -15.41
CA GLN A 102 -1.74 -11.34 -14.83
C GLN A 102 -3.17 -11.79 -15.15
N CYS A 103 -4.04 -10.87 -15.61
CA CYS A 103 -5.47 -11.09 -15.75
C CYS A 103 -6.12 -11.54 -14.43
N GLN A 104 -5.73 -10.90 -13.32
CA GLN A 104 -6.20 -11.18 -11.96
C GLN A 104 -6.70 -9.91 -11.29
N SER A 105 -7.73 -10.04 -10.45
CA SER A 105 -8.18 -8.94 -9.59
C SER A 105 -7.11 -8.62 -8.54
N ILE A 106 -6.93 -7.34 -8.25
CA ILE A 106 -6.03 -6.86 -7.21
C ILE A 106 -6.85 -6.06 -6.19
N VAL A 107 -6.76 -6.46 -4.92
CA VAL A 107 -7.40 -5.75 -3.82
C VAL A 107 -6.33 -5.06 -2.98
N MET A 108 -6.45 -3.75 -2.86
CA MET A 108 -5.50 -2.91 -2.13
C MET A 108 -6.11 -2.39 -0.83
N LEU A 109 -5.38 -2.51 0.28
CA LEU A 109 -5.71 -1.81 1.52
C LEU A 109 -4.95 -0.48 1.57
N VAL A 110 -5.68 0.62 1.48
CA VAL A 110 -5.11 1.98 1.50
C VAL A 110 -5.92 2.88 2.44
N PRO A 111 -5.33 3.94 3.02
CA PRO A 111 -6.08 4.91 3.81
C PRO A 111 -7.18 5.58 2.98
N ALA A 112 -8.38 5.74 3.56
CA ALA A 112 -9.54 6.35 2.89
C ALA A 112 -9.42 7.87 2.63
N ASP A 113 -8.23 8.45 2.71
CA ASP A 113 -8.03 9.86 2.41
C ASP A 113 -8.14 10.09 0.91
N THR A 114 -9.27 10.68 0.50
CA THR A 114 -9.59 10.97 -0.91
C THR A 114 -8.98 12.29 -1.39
N SER A 115 -8.30 13.05 -0.52
CA SER A 115 -7.75 14.37 -0.83
C SER A 115 -6.38 14.34 -1.54
N VAL A 116 -5.82 13.14 -1.74
CA VAL A 116 -4.43 12.95 -2.17
C VAL A 116 -4.31 12.39 -3.60
N GLY A 117 -3.19 12.71 -4.26
CA GLY A 117 -3.00 12.47 -5.70
C GLY A 117 -3.12 11.01 -6.16
N TRP A 118 -2.70 10.04 -5.33
CA TRP A 118 -2.79 8.62 -5.66
C TRP A 118 -4.24 8.14 -5.75
N PHE A 119 -5.17 8.76 -5.01
CA PHE A 119 -6.59 8.37 -5.04
C PHE A 119 -7.20 8.64 -6.42
N LYS A 120 -6.82 9.75 -7.06
CA LYS A 120 -7.26 10.07 -8.44
C LYS A 120 -6.77 9.03 -9.44
N LEU A 121 -5.52 8.58 -9.31
CA LEU A 121 -4.95 7.54 -10.16
C LEU A 121 -5.66 6.19 -9.94
N ALA A 122 -5.98 5.84 -8.69
CA ALA A 122 -6.73 4.63 -8.38
C ALA A 122 -8.12 4.66 -9.06
N LEU A 123 -8.85 5.77 -8.98
CA LEU A 123 -10.17 5.91 -9.61
C LEU A 123 -10.19 5.71 -11.13
N GLU A 124 -9.07 5.92 -11.84
CA GLU A 124 -8.99 5.69 -13.29
C GLU A 124 -8.90 4.19 -13.64
N THR A 125 -8.60 3.33 -12.68
CA THR A 125 -8.23 1.92 -12.92
C THR A 125 -8.99 0.91 -12.08
N VAL A 126 -9.70 1.35 -11.04
CA VAL A 126 -10.40 0.50 -10.08
C VAL A 126 -11.74 -0.03 -10.61
N ASP A 127 -12.00 -1.32 -10.39
CA ASP A 127 -13.29 -1.96 -10.67
C ASP A 127 -14.35 -1.68 -9.58
N GLU A 128 -13.94 -1.49 -8.31
CA GLU A 128 -14.82 -1.17 -7.18
C GLU A 128 -14.09 -0.39 -6.07
N VAL A 129 -14.74 0.64 -5.50
CA VAL A 129 -14.27 1.38 -4.31
C VAL A 129 -15.29 1.18 -3.18
N GLY A 130 -14.83 0.69 -2.03
CA GLY A 130 -15.64 0.45 -0.82
C GLY A 130 -15.01 0.99 0.46
#